data_AF-A0A6B3KKA9-F1
#
_entry.id   AF-A0A6B3KKA9-F1
#
_cell.length_a   1.000
_cell.length_b   1.000
_cell.length_c   1.000
_cell.angle_alpha   90.00
_cell.angle_beta   90.00
_cell.angle_gamma   90.00
#
_symmetry.space_group_name_H-M   'P 1'
#
loop_
_entity.id
_entity.type
_entity.pdbx_description
1 polymer ?
#
loop_
_entity_poly.entity_id
_entity_poly.type
_entity_poly.pdbx_seq_one_letter_code
_entity_poly.pdbx_strand_id
1 'polypeptide(L)' 'TNHMGTLFGGQALAWMDKAAFLAASRYARRAVVTARSDQVDFKLPIRQGQMVETIARVVSVGRSSIKVEVELIAED' A
#
# COMPACT_ATOMS: atom_id res chain seq x y z
N THR A 1 11.83 -6.04 10.62
CA THR A 1 10.87 -6.75 11.49
C THR A 1 10.76 -6.02 12.82
N ASN A 2 9.69 -6.21 13.57
CA ASN A 2 9.55 -5.70 14.94
C ASN A 2 10.19 -6.69 15.94
N HIS A 3 10.13 -6.37 17.24
CA HIS A 3 10.67 -7.20 18.31
C HIS A 3 9.97 -8.57 18.47
N MET A 4 8.85 -8.79 17.81
CA MET A 4 8.08 -10.06 17.78
C MET A 4 8.35 -10.89 16.51
N GLY A 5 9.34 -10.50 15.69
CA GLY A 5 9.68 -11.23 14.47
C GLY A 5 8.68 -11.07 13.32
N THR A 6 7.75 -10.12 13.41
CA THR A 6 6.77 -9.83 12.35
C THR A 6 7.12 -8.54 11.61
N LEU A 7 6.51 -8.31 10.45
CA LEU A 7 6.63 -7.07 9.72
C LEU A 7 6.14 -5.92 10.60
N PHE A 8 6.93 -4.86 10.64
CA PHE A 8 6.54 -3.64 11.34
C PHE A 8 5.45 -2.92 10.54
N GLY A 9 4.36 -2.52 11.17
CA GLY A 9 3.22 -1.89 10.50
C GLY A 9 3.61 -0.65 9.69
N GLY A 10 4.52 0.18 10.20
CA GLY A 10 5.01 1.35 9.45
C GLY A 10 5.75 0.97 8.16
N GLN A 11 6.43 -0.17 8.12
CA GLN A 11 7.08 -0.68 6.91
C GLN A 11 6.05 -1.15 5.88
N ALA A 12 5.00 -1.83 6.35
CA ALA A 12 3.89 -2.26 5.49
C ALA A 12 3.19 -1.04 4.87
N LEU A 13 2.88 -0.01 5.67
CA LEU A 13 2.28 1.24 5.18
C LEU A 13 3.18 1.94 4.15
N ALA A 14 4.50 1.96 4.38
CA ALA A 14 5.44 2.54 3.43
C ALA A 14 5.48 1.78 2.08
N TRP A 15 5.30 0.47 2.08
CA TRP A 15 5.18 -0.32 0.85
C TRP A 15 3.85 -0.07 0.14
N MET A 16 2.75 -0.02 0.90
CA MET A 16 1.43 0.27 0.35
C MET A 16 1.37 1.66 -0.29
N ASP A 17 1.91 2.69 0.37
CA ASP A 17 1.95 4.06 -0.15
C ASP A 17 2.79 4.16 -1.44
N LYS A 18 3.94 3.46 -1.51
CA LYS A 18 4.74 3.39 -2.74
C LYS A 18 3.98 2.75 -3.90
N ALA A 19 3.28 1.64 -3.65
CA ALA A 19 2.46 0.98 -4.66
C ALA A 19 1.30 1.89 -5.13
N ALA A 20 0.64 2.57 -4.18
CA ALA A 20 -0.41 3.55 -4.48
C ALA A 20 0.09 4.69 -5.36
N PHE A 21 1.23 5.27 -4.99
CA PHE A 21 1.88 6.35 -5.74
C PHE A 21 2.23 5.92 -7.17
N LEU A 22 2.77 4.71 -7.35
CA LEU A 22 3.08 4.18 -8.68
C LEU A 22 1.81 4.00 -9.52
N ALA A 23 0.74 3.44 -8.96
CA ALA A 23 -0.53 3.29 -9.67
C ALA A 23 -1.14 4.65 -10.05
N ALA A 24 -1.21 5.59 -9.10
CA ALA A 24 -1.75 6.93 -9.31
C ALA A 24 -0.93 7.75 -10.31
N SER A 25 0.41 7.74 -10.21
CA SER A 25 1.28 8.47 -11.12
C SER A 25 1.23 7.92 -12.55
N ARG A 26 1.15 6.59 -12.72
CA ARG A 26 0.95 5.95 -14.03
C ARG A 26 -0.37 6.35 -14.65
N TYR A 27 -1.45 6.35 -13.87
CA TYR A 27 -2.77 6.78 -14.32
C TYR A 27 -2.80 8.27 -14.70
N ALA A 28 -2.26 9.13 -13.83
CA ALA A 28 -2.32 10.59 -13.99
C ALA A 28 -1.33 11.14 -15.03
N ARG A 29 -0.29 10.37 -15.38
CA ARG A 29 0.83 10.76 -16.25
C ARG A 29 1.50 12.07 -15.80
N ARG A 30 1.55 12.29 -14.48
CA ARG A 30 2.08 13.50 -13.83
C ARG A 30 2.53 13.21 -12.41
N ALA A 31 3.23 14.16 -11.80
CA ALA A 31 3.52 14.12 -10.37
C ALA A 31 2.22 14.14 -9.55
N VAL A 32 2.14 13.28 -8.55
CA VAL A 32 1.02 13.16 -7.61
C VAL A 32 1.57 13.22 -6.19
N VAL A 33 0.70 13.49 -5.22
CA VAL A 33 1.05 13.47 -3.79
C VAL A 33 -0.01 12.71 -3.02
N THR A 34 0.39 12.03 -1.94
CA THR A 34 -0.55 11.37 -1.04
C THR A 34 -1.29 12.43 -0.23
N ALA A 35 -2.58 12.63 -0.51
CA ALA A 35 -3.39 13.64 0.18
C ALA A 35 -3.96 13.12 1.52
N ARG A 36 -4.30 11.83 1.59
CA ARG A 36 -4.91 11.17 2.74
C ARG A 36 -4.75 9.66 2.59
N SER A 37 -4.59 8.97 3.72
CA SER A 37 -4.81 7.53 3.82
C SER A 37 -6.14 7.26 4.53
N ASP A 38 -6.90 6.28 4.05
CA ASP A 38 -8.08 5.76 4.75
C ASP A 38 -7.66 4.75 5.83
N GLN A 39 -8.64 4.13 6.50
CA GLN A 39 -8.39 3.09 7.49
C GLN A 39 -7.59 1.94 6.88
N VAL A 40 -6.62 1.42 7.65
CA VAL A 40 -5.81 0.26 7.28
C VAL A 40 -6.00 -0.82 8.34
N ASP A 41 -6.47 -1.98 7.92
CA ASP A 41 -6.71 -3.12 8.79
C ASP A 41 -5.64 -4.21 8.60
N PHE A 42 -4.78 -4.40 9.61
CA PHE A 42 -3.79 -5.48 9.63
C PHE A 42 -4.45 -6.77 10.10
N LYS A 43 -4.98 -7.55 9.15
CA LYS A 43 -5.76 -8.76 9.45
C LYS A 43 -4.91 -9.91 10.01
N LEU A 44 -3.67 -10.05 9.55
CA LEU A 44 -2.78 -11.15 9.92
C LEU A 44 -1.33 -10.63 10.08
N PRO A 45 -0.54 -11.23 11.00
CA PRO A 45 0.88 -10.91 11.11
C PRO A 45 1.67 -11.53 9.95
N ILE A 46 2.60 -10.75 9.41
CA ILE A 46 3.54 -11.21 8.37
C ILE A 46 4.86 -11.55 9.05
N ARG A 47 5.32 -12.79 8.96
CA ARG A 47 6.52 -13.29 9.61
C ARG A 47 7.73 -13.15 8.70
N GLN A 48 8.91 -13.13 9.32
CA GLN A 48 10.16 -13.21 8.56
C GLN A 48 10.19 -14.49 7.71
N GLY A 49 10.65 -14.35 6.46
CA GLY A 49 10.73 -15.44 5.50
C GLY A 49 9.54 -15.50 4.53
N GLN A 50 8.40 -14.90 4.88
CA GLN A 50 7.24 -14.84 3.99
C GLN A 50 7.46 -13.87 2.83
N MET A 51 6.97 -14.24 1.66
CA MET A 51 6.90 -13.35 0.50
C MET A 51 5.75 -12.38 0.69
N VAL A 52 5.93 -11.13 0.26
CA VAL A 52 4.90 -10.10 0.33
C VAL A 52 4.63 -9.55 -1.06
N GLU A 53 3.40 -9.68 -1.51
CA GLU A 53 2.89 -9.00 -2.69
C GLU A 53 2.13 -7.75 -2.29
N THR A 54 2.32 -6.65 -3.03
CA THR A 54 1.57 -5.41 -2.84
C THR A 54 0.86 -5.04 -4.13
N ILE A 55 -0.47 -5.09 -4.12
CA ILE A 55 -1.32 -4.88 -5.29
C ILE A 55 -2.03 -3.55 -5.13
N ALA A 56 -1.82 -2.62 -6.06
CA ALA A 56 -2.47 -1.32 -6.06
C ALA A 56 -3.37 -1.16 -7.30
N ARG A 57 -4.62 -0.72 -7.09
CA ARG A 57 -5.62 -0.53 -8.15
C ARG A 57 -6.29 0.84 -8.03
N VAL A 58 -6.37 1.57 -9.13
CA VAL A 58 -7.17 2.81 -9.17
C VAL A 58 -8.65 2.43 -9.16
N VAL A 59 -9.40 2.90 -8.16
CA VAL A 59 -10.82 2.54 -7.98
C VAL A 59 -11.77 3.71 -8.24
N SER A 60 -11.28 4.95 -8.20
CA SER A 60 -12.09 6.14 -8.51
C SER A 60 -11.21 7.33 -8.88
N VAL A 61 -11.74 8.22 -9.72
CA VAL A 61 -11.05 9.43 -10.19
C VAL A 61 -12.01 10.61 -10.10
N GLY A 62 -11.59 11.64 -9.37
CA GLY A 62 -12.29 12.92 -9.28
C GLY A 62 -11.68 13.96 -10.21
N ARG A 63 -11.96 15.25 -9.95
CA ARG A 63 -11.42 16.36 -10.75
C ARG A 63 -9.89 16.48 -10.65
N SER A 64 -9.35 16.35 -9.44
CA SER A 64 -7.91 16.46 -9.15
C SER A 64 -7.45 15.43 -8.10
N SER A 65 -8.25 14.39 -7.88
CA SER A 65 -8.00 13.34 -6.91
C SER A 65 -8.12 11.97 -7.56
N ILE A 66 -7.33 11.01 -7.08
CA ILE A 66 -7.37 9.61 -7.50
C ILE A 66 -7.47 8.78 -6.23
N LYS A 67 -8.44 7.88 -6.17
CA LYS A 67 -8.54 6.89 -5.10
C LYS A 67 -7.87 5.60 -5.56
N VAL A 68 -6.91 5.14 -4.78
CA VAL A 68 -6.20 3.88 -5.02
C VAL A 68 -6.47 2.96 -3.85
N GLU A 69 -6.96 1.77 -4.15
CA GLU A 69 -7.04 0.67 -3.20
C GLU A 69 -5.74 -0.11 -3.23
N VAL A 70 -5.24 -0.48 -2.06
CA VAL A 70 -4.00 -1.25 -1.93
C VAL A 70 -4.23 -2.44 -1.03
N GLU A 71 -3.87 -3.61 -1.53
CA GLU A 71 -3.85 -4.87 -0.80
C GLU A 71 -2.40 -5.31 -0.61
N LEU A 72 -2.10 -5.82 0.58
CA LEU A 72 -0.82 -6.43 0.89
C LEU A 72 -1.08 -7.87 1.30
N ILE A 73 -0.53 -8.81 0.52
CA ILE A 73 -0.76 -10.24 0.64
C ILE A 73 0.56 -10.88 1.05
N ALA A 74 0.52 -11.76 2.04
CA ALA A 74 1.67 -12.53 2.48
C ALA A 74 1.48 -14.00 2.11
N GLU A 75 2.52 -14.60 1.55
CA GLU A 75 2.59 -15.99 1.13
C GLU A 75 3.80 -16.68 1.77
N ASP A 76 3.68 -17.99 2.00
CA ASP A 76 4.73 -18.82 2.61
C ASP A 76 5.78 -19.28 1.58
#